data_AF-A0A6I8M129-F1
#
_entry.id   AF-A0A6I8M129-F1
#
_cell.length_a   1.000
_cell.length_b   1.000
_cell.length_c   1.000
_cell.angle_alpha   90.00
_cell.angle_beta   90.00
_cell.angle_gamma   90.00
#
_symmetry.space_group_name_H-M   'P 1'
#
loop_
_entity.id
_entity.type
_entity.pdbx_description
1 polymer ?
#
loop_
_entity_poly.entity_id
_entity_poly.type
_entity_poly.pdbx_seq_one_letter_code
_entity_poly.pdbx_strand_id
1 'polypeptide(L)' 'MPDPAKRQFSVYLPAELIRRVKHASVDADESLSAYVERVLEDHLRRSEERP' A
#
# COMPACT_ATOMS: atom_id res chain seq x y z
N MET A 1 17.92 13.62 -12.76
CA MET A 1 17.06 14.05 -11.64
C MET A 1 16.90 12.84 -10.74
N PRO A 2 17.23 12.88 -9.44
CA PRO A 2 16.99 11.73 -8.57
C PRO A 2 15.48 11.54 -8.44
N ASP A 3 14.99 10.32 -8.64
CA ASP A 3 13.61 9.93 -8.34
C ASP A 3 13.20 10.50 -6.98
N PRO A 4 11.99 11.08 -6.83
CA PRO A 4 11.53 11.55 -5.54
C PRO A 4 11.64 10.40 -4.55
N ALA A 5 12.60 10.51 -3.64
CA ALA A 5 13.09 9.37 -2.88
C ALA A 5 11.94 8.75 -2.08
N LYS A 6 11.57 7.52 -2.42
CA LYS A 6 10.57 6.74 -1.66
C LYS A 6 11.00 6.76 -0.19
N ARG A 7 10.19 7.38 0.67
CA ARG A 7 10.46 7.44 2.12
C ARG A 7 9.83 6.23 2.80
N GLN A 8 10.54 5.66 3.78
CA GLN A 8 10.04 4.53 4.55
C GLN A 8 8.84 4.98 5.41
N PHE A 9 7.71 4.32 5.24
CA PHE A 9 6.49 4.55 6.02
C PHE A 9 6.34 3.41 7.05
N SER A 10 6.78 3.66 8.27
CA SER A 10 6.71 2.70 9.37
C SER A 10 5.40 2.86 10.12
N VAL A 11 4.49 1.89 9.96
CA VAL A 11 3.22 1.84 10.71
C VAL A 11 3.06 0.50 11.42
N TYR A 12 2.42 0.53 12.58
CA TYR A 12 2.07 -0.67 13.32
C TYR A 12 0.73 -1.19 12.83
N LEU A 13 0.74 -2.39 12.26
CA LEU A 13 -0.45 -3.11 11.82
C LEU A 13 -0.55 -4.43 12.59
N PRO A 14 -1.76 -4.98 12.78
CA PRO A 14 -1.94 -6.32 13.31
C PRO A 14 -1.18 -7.35 12.46
N ALA A 15 -0.58 -8.35 13.10
CA ALA A 15 0.22 -9.38 12.41
C ALA A 15 -0.56 -10.10 11.30
N GLU A 16 -1.83 -10.40 11.57
CA GLU A 16 -2.76 -11.00 10.59
C GLU A 16 -2.93 -10.11 9.35
N LEU A 17 -3.04 -8.80 9.53
CA LEU A 17 -3.17 -7.87 8.42
C LEU A 17 -1.88 -7.80 7.61
N ILE A 18 -0.72 -7.73 8.26
CA ILE A 18 0.58 -7.76 7.57
C ILE A 18 0.70 -9.01 6.71
N ARG A 19 0.31 -10.18 7.24
CA ARG A 19 0.33 -11.44 6.49
C ARG A 19 -0.56 -11.38 5.27
N ARG A 20 -1.81 -10.92 5.42
CA ARG A 20 -2.77 -10.78 4.31
C ARG A 20 -2.28 -9.81 3.24
N VAL A 21 -1.73 -8.66 3.63
CA VAL A 21 -1.21 -7.66 2.69
C VAL A 21 0.00 -8.20 1.92
N LYS A 22 0.90 -8.92 2.59
CA LYS A 22 2.04 -9.59 1.93
C LYS A 22 1.60 -10.63 0.90
N HIS A 23 0.66 -11.49 1.26
CA HIS A 23 0.10 -12.47 0.33
C HIS A 23 -0.51 -11.76 -0.88
N ALA A 24 -1.35 -10.74 -0.65
CA ALA A 24 -1.98 -9.99 -1.73
C ALA A 24 -0.97 -9.25 -2.64
N SER A 25 0.16 -8.76 -2.10
CA SER A 25 1.22 -8.18 -2.93
C SER A 25 1.91 -9.22 -3.80
N VAL A 26 2.13 -10.43 -3.28
CA VAL A 26 2.71 -11.54 -4.06
C VAL A 26 1.73 -12.02 -5.12
N ASP A 27 0.44 -12.14 -4.79
CA ASP A 27 -0.62 -12.55 -5.73
C ASP A 27 -0.79 -11.53 -6.86
N ALA A 28 -0.49 -10.25 -6.61
CA ALA A 28 -0.52 -9.17 -7.60
C ALA A 28 0.78 -9.04 -8.41
N ASP A 29 1.81 -9.86 -8.15
CA ASP A 29 3.16 -9.73 -8.72
C ASP A 29 3.76 -8.32 -8.51
N GLU A 30 3.43 -7.70 -7.37
CA GLU A 30 3.83 -6.34 -7.00
C GLU A 30 4.71 -6.37 -5.74
N SER A 31 5.66 -5.44 -5.66
CA SER A 31 6.35 -5.19 -4.39
C SER A 31 5.35 -4.72 -3.33
N LEU A 32 5.57 -5.07 -2.05
CA LEU A 32 4.72 -4.65 -0.94
C LEU A 32 4.46 -3.13 -0.94
N SER A 33 5.48 -2.32 -1.22
CA SER A 33 5.34 -0.87 -1.29
C SER A 33 4.44 -0.43 -2.45
N ALA A 34 4.60 -0.99 -3.65
CA ALA A 34 3.75 -0.67 -4.80
C ALA A 34 2.30 -1.11 -4.60
N TYR A 35 2.10 -2.31 -4.03
CA TYR A 35 0.79 -2.81 -3.68
C TYR A 35 0.09 -1.91 -2.65
N VAL A 36 0.80 -1.53 -1.59
CA VAL A 36 0.27 -0.66 -0.53
C VAL A 36 -0.03 0.74 -1.09
N GLU A 37 0.85 1.31 -1.91
CA GLU A 37 0.66 2.59 -2.61
C GLU A 37 -0.63 2.56 -3.44
N ARG A 38 -0.80 1.57 -4.33
CA ARG A 38 -1.99 1.40 -5.18
C ARG A 38 -3.28 1.26 -4.37
N VAL A 39 -3.26 0.43 -3.32
CA VAL A 39 -4.44 0.19 -2.48
C VAL A 39 -4.81 1.43 -1.66
N LEU A 40 -3.82 2.16 -1.13
CA LEU A 40 -4.04 3.41 -0.41
C LEU A 40 -4.63 4.48 -1.31
N GLU A 41 -4.06 4.69 -2.49
CA GLU A 41 -4.58 5.65 -3.47
C GLU A 41 -6.02 5.32 -3.90
N ASP A 42 -6.30 4.05 -4.20
CA ASP A 42 -7.64 3.61 -4.57
C ASP A 42 -8.64 3.77 -3.41
N HIS A 43 -8.20 3.57 -2.16
CA HIS A 43 -9.03 3.79 -0.97
C HIS A 43 -9.30 5.28 -0.69
N LEU A 44 -8.27 6.12 -0.84
CA LEU A 44 -8.36 7.58 -0.70
C LEU A 44 -9.30 8.15 -1.76
N ARG A 45 -9.10 7.78 -3.03
CA ARG A 45 -9.97 8.19 -4.14
C ARG A 45 -11.44 7.86 -3.85
N ARG A 46 -11.73 6.61 -3.46
CA ARG A 46 -13.11 6.21 -3.11
C ARG A 46 -13.69 6.92 -1.88
N SER A 47 -12.83 7.34 -0.95
CA SER A 47 -13.27 8.10 0.23
C SER A 47 -13.55 9.56 -0.11
N GLU A 48 -12.77 10.16 -1.02
CA GLU A 48 -12.99 11.51 -1.53
C GLU A 48 -14.23 11.59 -2.45
N GLU A 49 -14.52 10.52 -3.18
CA GLU A 49 -15.72 10.39 -4.04
C GLU A 49 -17.03 10.20 -3.24
N ARG A 50 -16.94 9.96 -1.92
CA ARG A 50 -18.10 9.93 -1.02
C ARG A 50 -18.18 11.25 -0.24
N PRO A 51 -18.98 12.23 -0.70
CA PRO A 51 -19.28 13.43 0.07
C PRO A 51 -20.11 13.13 1.33
#